data_AF-A0A2M3ZJS6-F1
#
_entry.id   AF-A0A2M3ZJS6-F1
#
_cell.length_a   1.000
_cell.length_b   1.000
_cell.length_c   1.000
_cell.angle_alpha   90.00
_cell.angle_beta   90.00
_cell.angle_gamma   90.00
#
_symmetry.space_group_name_H-M   'P 1'
#
loop_
_entity.id
_entity.type
_entity.pdbx_description
1 polymer ?
#
loop_
_entity_poly.entity_id
_entity_poly.type
_entity_poly.pdbx_seq_one_letter_code
_entity_poly.pdbx_strand_id
1 'polypeptide(L)'
;MANVCEPLTLAKDVKRSIELLEKLQMSGEVPATKLAALQKVLQSDFLNAVREVYEHVYETVDIQGSLDVRASATAKATIAAFAASEGHAHPRVVELPKTDEGLGFNVMGGKEQNSPIYISRIIPGGVADRHGGLKRGDQLLSVNGVSVEGENHEKAVEL
;
A
#
# COMPACT_ATOMS: atom_id res chain seq x y z
N MET A 1 6.97 -35.71 -8.02
CA MET A 1 7.75 -34.96 -9.02
C MET A 1 7.65 -33.50 -8.64
N ALA A 2 8.77 -32.86 -8.29
CA ALA A 2 8.76 -31.47 -7.85
C ALA A 2 8.28 -30.58 -9.00
N ASN A 3 7.28 -29.75 -8.74
CA ASN A 3 6.77 -28.77 -9.69
C ASN A 3 7.85 -27.68 -9.81
N VAL A 4 8.76 -27.84 -10.78
CA VAL A 4 9.79 -26.85 -11.04
C VAL A 4 9.07 -25.63 -11.62
N CYS A 5 8.75 -24.68 -10.76
CA CYS A 5 8.21 -23.39 -11.14
C CYS A 5 9.26 -22.72 -12.04
N GLU A 6 8.93 -22.49 -13.30
CA GLU A 6 9.83 -21.76 -14.21
C GLU A 6 10.19 -20.41 -13.58
N PRO A 7 11.46 -19.99 -13.68
CA PRO A 7 11.90 -18.72 -13.11
C PRO A 7 11.19 -17.56 -13.83
N LEU A 8 10.82 -16.52 -13.07
CA LEU A 8 10.25 -15.31 -13.64
C LEU A 8 11.19 -14.71 -14.69
N THR A 9 10.64 -14.34 -15.85
CA THR A 9 11.39 -13.74 -16.96
C THR A 9 11.00 -12.29 -17.25
N LEU A 10 10.33 -11.62 -16.30
CA LEU A 10 9.73 -10.30 -16.51
C LEU A 10 10.72 -9.28 -17.10
N ALA A 11 11.98 -9.26 -16.67
CA ALA A 11 13.02 -8.41 -17.26
C ALA A 11 13.19 -8.63 -18.77
N LYS A 12 13.24 -9.90 -19.19
CA LYS A 12 13.37 -10.30 -20.60
C LYS A 12 12.09 -9.99 -21.35
N ASP A 13 10.94 -10.22 -20.74
CA ASP A 13 9.63 -10.00 -21.34
C ASP A 13 9.34 -8.51 -21.57
N VAL A 14 9.72 -7.64 -20.62
CA VAL A 14 9.65 -6.18 -20.77
C VAL A 14 10.58 -5.71 -21.89
N LYS A 15 11.84 -6.17 -21.90
CA LYS A 15 12.78 -5.86 -22.99
C LYS A 15 12.23 -6.27 -24.34
N ARG A 16 11.70 -7.49 -24.43
CA ARG A 16 11.10 -8.01 -25.67
C ARG A 16 9.89 -7.20 -26.10
N SER A 17 9.06 -6.76 -25.15
CA SER A 17 7.89 -5.92 -25.43
C SER A 17 8.32 -4.58 -26.03
N ILE A 18 9.37 -3.95 -25.51
CA ILE A 18 9.93 -2.70 -26.06
C ILE A 18 10.41 -2.90 -27.51
N GLU A 19 11.17 -3.96 -27.78
CA GLU A 19 11.64 -4.28 -29.15
C GLU A 19 10.48 -4.48 -30.14
N LEU A 20 9.39 -5.11 -29.69
CA LEU A 20 8.21 -5.33 -30.53
C LEU A 20 7.45 -4.02 -30.78
N LEU A 21 7.36 -3.14 -29.79
CA LEU A 21 6.73 -1.82 -29.95
C LEU A 21 7.50 -0.96 -30.96
N GLU A 22 8.83 -1.01 -30.97
CA GLU A 22 9.65 -0.30 -31.97
C GLU A 22 9.36 -0.81 -33.38
N LYS A 23 9.32 -2.14 -33.58
CA LYS A 23 8.98 -2.73 -34.88
C LYS A 23 7.57 -2.35 -35.35
N LEU A 24 6.62 -2.30 -34.42
CA LEU A 24 5.24 -1.93 -34.71
C LEU A 24 5.09 -0.43 -35.06
N GLN A 25 5.90 0.44 -34.46
CA GLN A 25 5.96 1.84 -34.87
C GLN A 25 6.50 1.99 -36.30
N MET A 26 7.47 1.14 -36.70
CA MET A 26 8.03 1.16 -38.05
C MET A 26 7.07 0.61 -39.12
N SER A 27 6.12 -0.27 -38.77
CA SER A 27 5.15 -0.81 -39.74
C SER A 27 4.04 0.18 -40.09
N GLY A 28 3.80 1.20 -39.27
CA GLY A 28 2.77 2.23 -39.51
C GLY A 28 1.32 1.77 -39.30
N GLU A 29 1.09 0.53 -38.87
CA GLU A 29 -0.25 -0.06 -38.70
C GLU A 29 -1.00 0.51 -37.47
N VAL A 30 -0.29 1.08 -36.50
CA VAL A 30 -0.84 1.53 -35.22
C VAL A 30 -0.42 2.98 -34.94
N PRO A 31 -1.31 3.82 -34.36
CA PRO A 31 -0.98 5.20 -34.03
C PRO A 31 0.26 5.32 -33.13
N ALA A 32 1.30 5.96 -33.65
CA ALA A 32 2.60 6.11 -32.98
C ALA A 32 2.52 6.75 -31.59
N THR A 33 1.53 7.62 -31.35
CA THR A 33 1.34 8.32 -30.07
C THR A 33 1.01 7.36 -28.92
N LYS A 34 0.17 6.33 -29.16
CA LYS A 34 -0.18 5.34 -28.15
C LYS A 34 0.99 4.40 -27.86
N LEU A 35 1.74 4.02 -28.90
CA LEU A 35 2.91 3.15 -28.75
C LEU A 35 4.05 3.84 -28.01
N ALA A 36 4.30 5.12 -28.30
CA ALA A 36 5.33 5.89 -27.62
C ALA A 36 5.04 6.08 -26.13
N ALA A 37 3.76 6.30 -25.75
CA ALA A 37 3.37 6.39 -24.35
C ALA A 37 3.63 5.07 -23.61
N LEU A 38 3.21 3.94 -24.18
CA LEU A 38 3.45 2.62 -23.59
C LEU A 38 4.95 2.32 -23.47
N GLN A 39 5.73 2.61 -24.51
CA GLN A 39 7.18 2.43 -24.49
C GLN A 39 7.85 3.25 -23.38
N LYS A 40 7.44 4.52 -23.20
CA LYS A 40 7.91 5.36 -22.09
C LYS A 40 7.60 4.76 -20.72
N VAL A 41 6.40 4.22 -20.53
CA VAL A 41 6.02 3.54 -19.28
C VAL A 41 6.90 2.31 -19.07
N LEU A 42 7.08 1.48 -20.10
CA LEU A 42 7.90 0.26 -20.04
C LEU A 42 9.38 0.53 -19.73
N GLN A 43 9.89 1.69 -20.16
CA GLN A 43 11.27 2.12 -19.93
C GLN A 43 11.46 2.97 -18.67
N SER A 44 10.39 3.28 -17.93
CA SER A 44 10.47 4.18 -16.79
C SER A 44 11.15 3.57 -15.57
N ASP A 45 11.87 4.38 -14.80
CA ASP A 45 12.45 3.99 -13.51
C ASP A 45 11.38 3.46 -12.54
N PHE A 46 10.17 4.04 -12.60
CA PHE A 46 9.04 3.59 -11.82
C PHE A 46 8.65 2.14 -12.13
N LEU A 47 8.51 1.77 -13.41
CA LEU A 47 8.18 0.38 -13.74
C LEU A 47 9.32 -0.57 -13.39
N ASN A 48 10.59 -0.15 -13.56
CA ASN A 48 11.74 -0.94 -13.16
C ASN A 48 11.71 -1.24 -11.66
N ALA A 49 11.43 -0.23 -10.82
CA ALA A 49 11.26 -0.43 -9.38
C ALA A 49 10.08 -1.35 -9.06
N VAL A 50 8.93 -1.16 -9.71
CA VAL A 50 7.75 -2.04 -9.50
C VAL A 50 8.05 -3.49 -9.87
N ARG A 51 8.76 -3.72 -10.97
CA ARG A 51 9.19 -5.06 -11.41
C ARG A 51 10.11 -5.70 -10.38
N GLU A 52 11.11 -4.98 -9.87
CA GLU A 52 12.05 -5.50 -8.88
C GLU A 52 11.36 -5.90 -7.58
N VAL A 53 10.43 -5.08 -7.09
CA VAL A 53 9.63 -5.43 -5.90
C VAL A 53 8.75 -6.64 -6.18
N TYR A 54 8.11 -6.71 -7.36
CA TYR A 54 7.28 -7.86 -7.73
C TYR A 54 8.11 -9.15 -7.78
N GLU A 55 9.26 -9.14 -8.44
CA GLU A 55 10.16 -10.31 -8.53
C GLU A 55 10.61 -10.75 -7.14
N HIS A 56 11.02 -9.80 -6.29
CA HIS A 56 11.40 -10.08 -4.91
C HIS A 56 10.26 -10.72 -4.11
N VAL A 57 9.06 -10.11 -4.11
CA VAL A 57 7.88 -10.64 -3.41
C VAL A 57 7.50 -12.03 -3.93
N TYR A 58 7.57 -12.24 -5.24
CA TYR A 58 7.25 -13.54 -5.85
C TYR A 58 8.20 -14.63 -5.35
N GLU A 59 9.49 -14.34 -5.21
CA GLU A 59 10.51 -15.28 -4.76
C GLU A 59 10.43 -15.54 -3.25
N THR A 60 10.16 -14.51 -2.45
CA THR A 60 10.25 -14.61 -0.99
C THR A 60 8.96 -15.05 -0.31
N VAL A 61 7.79 -14.77 -0.89
CA VAL A 61 6.50 -15.06 -0.26
C VAL A 61 6.01 -16.43 -0.73
N ASP A 62 5.85 -17.36 0.22
CA ASP A 62 5.25 -18.65 -0.04
C ASP A 62 3.73 -18.50 -0.21
N ILE A 63 3.27 -18.51 -1.45
CA ILE A 63 1.86 -18.42 -1.80
C ILE A 63 1.41 -19.79 -2.31
N GLN A 64 0.58 -20.45 -1.51
CA GLN A 64 -0.05 -21.71 -1.89
C GLN A 64 -1.19 -21.45 -2.90
N GLY A 65 -1.14 -22.10 -4.05
CA GLY A 65 -2.18 -21.98 -5.07
C GLY A 65 -1.67 -22.25 -6.49
N SER A 66 -2.51 -21.97 -7.48
CA SER A 66 -2.10 -21.97 -8.89
C SER A 66 -1.16 -20.78 -9.18
N LEU A 67 -0.47 -20.84 -10.33
CA LEU A 67 0.40 -19.75 -10.79
C LEU A 67 -0.34 -18.41 -10.89
N ASP A 68 -1.60 -18.42 -11.34
CA ASP A 68 -2.44 -17.22 -11.43
C ASP A 68 -2.78 -16.63 -10.05
N VAL A 69 -3.07 -17.51 -9.07
CA VAL A 69 -3.32 -17.09 -7.68
C VAL A 69 -2.06 -16.47 -7.09
N ARG A 70 -0.90 -17.10 -7.30
CA ARG A 70 0.40 -16.57 -6.88
C ARG A 70 0.71 -15.23 -7.53
N ALA A 71 0.52 -15.10 -8.85
CA ALA A 71 0.75 -13.85 -9.57
C ALA A 71 -0.16 -12.71 -9.05
N SER A 72 -1.45 -13.00 -8.87
CA SER A 72 -2.42 -12.05 -8.32
C SER A 72 -2.08 -11.61 -6.90
N ALA A 73 -1.72 -12.56 -6.02
CA ALA A 73 -1.32 -12.25 -4.65
C ALA A 73 0.00 -11.45 -4.61
N THR A 74 0.97 -11.80 -5.45
CA THR A 74 2.25 -11.07 -5.58
C THR A 74 2.00 -9.63 -6.04
N ALA A 75 1.13 -9.42 -7.02
CA ALA A 75 0.76 -8.07 -7.49
C ALA A 75 0.15 -7.24 -6.36
N LYS A 76 -0.79 -7.81 -5.59
CA LYS A 76 -1.40 -7.14 -4.44
C LYS A 76 -0.37 -6.78 -3.37
N ALA A 77 0.52 -7.72 -3.03
CA ALA A 77 1.58 -7.49 -2.05
C ALA A 77 2.59 -6.44 -2.52
N THR A 78 2.92 -6.41 -3.81
CA THR A 78 3.76 -5.36 -4.42
C THR A 78 3.15 -3.99 -4.22
N ILE A 79 1.86 -3.82 -4.56
CA ILE A 79 1.14 -2.56 -4.36
C ILE A 79 1.11 -2.18 -2.88
N ALA A 80 0.84 -3.13 -1.99
CA ALA A 80 0.84 -2.90 -0.55
C ALA A 80 2.22 -2.45 -0.05
N ALA A 81 3.32 -3.02 -0.54
CA ALA A 81 4.67 -2.63 -0.18
C ALA A 81 4.98 -1.17 -0.58
N PHE A 82 4.59 -0.75 -1.79
CA PHE A 82 4.73 0.64 -2.21
C PHE A 82 3.86 1.59 -1.38
N ALA A 83 2.59 1.24 -1.15
CA ALA A 83 1.71 2.03 -0.28
C ALA A 83 2.26 2.14 1.15
N ALA A 84 2.91 1.09 1.64
CA ALA A 84 3.54 1.07 2.94
C ALA A 84 4.87 1.84 3.01
N SER A 85 5.55 2.00 1.87
CA SER A 85 6.76 2.83 1.74
C SER A 85 6.48 4.32 1.86
N GLU A 86 5.25 4.77 1.58
CA GLU A 86 4.80 6.15 1.81
C GLU A 86 4.54 6.43 3.31
N GLY A 87 5.45 6.03 4.20
CA GLY A 87 5.62 6.49 5.59
C GLY A 87 4.44 6.43 6.56
N HIS A 88 3.26 6.01 6.11
CA HIS A 88 2.01 6.24 6.82
C HIS A 88 1.13 5.00 6.96
N ALA A 89 1.44 3.89 6.28
CA ALA A 89 0.61 2.68 6.36
C ALA A 89 1.04 1.69 7.48
N HIS A 90 2.21 1.88 8.09
CA HIS A 90 2.66 1.03 9.19
C HIS A 90 2.11 1.52 10.54
N PRO A 91 1.67 0.61 11.43
CA PRO A 91 1.33 0.96 12.80
C PRO A 91 2.45 1.77 13.47
N ARG A 92 2.08 2.87 14.12
CA ARG A 92 2.99 3.75 14.85
C ARG A 92 2.47 3.99 16.25
N VAL A 93 3.38 4.07 17.21
CA VAL A 93 3.06 4.51 18.57
C VAL A 93 3.26 6.02 18.63
N VAL A 94 2.24 6.73 19.10
CA VAL A 94 2.26 8.19 19.25
C VAL A 94 1.93 8.53 20.69
N GLU A 95 2.86 9.20 21.37
CA GLU A 95 2.68 9.68 22.73
C GLU A 95 2.22 11.13 22.71
N LEU A 96 1.05 11.40 23.28
CA LEU A 96 0.49 12.76 23.37
C LEU A 96 0.28 13.15 24.83
N PRO A 97 0.81 14.31 25.27
CA PRO A 97 0.52 14.80 26.61
C PRO A 97 -0.94 15.26 26.71
N LYS A 98 -1.69 14.73 27.68
CA LYS A 98 -3.06 15.18 27.95
C LYS A 98 -3.02 16.57 28.56
N THR A 99 -3.74 17.51 27.92
CA THR A 99 -3.91 18.89 28.40
C THR A 99 -5.35 19.12 28.85
N ASP A 100 -5.62 20.28 29.46
CA ASP A 100 -6.99 20.67 29.86
C ASP A 100 -7.95 20.77 28.65
N GLU A 101 -7.41 20.99 27.45
CA GLU A 101 -8.15 21.00 26.17
C GLU A 101 -8.27 19.60 25.53
N GLY A 102 -7.73 18.57 26.18
CA GLY A 102 -7.69 17.19 25.68
C GLY A 102 -6.47 16.89 24.80
N LEU A 103 -6.63 15.93 23.88
CA LEU A 103 -5.56 15.43 22.99
C LEU A 103 -5.56 16.07 21.59
N GLY A 104 -6.57 16.87 21.25
CA GLY A 104 -6.61 17.61 19.99
C GLY A 104 -7.02 16.79 18.75
N PHE A 105 -7.77 15.70 18.91
CA PHE A 105 -8.33 14.94 17.79
C PHE A 105 -9.68 14.30 18.16
N ASN A 106 -10.46 13.92 17.14
CA ASN A 106 -11.71 13.20 17.30
C ASN A 106 -11.60 11.80 16.68
N VAL A 107 -12.32 10.85 17.28
CA VAL A 107 -12.46 9.48 16.76
C VAL A 107 -13.87 9.22 16.27
N MET A 108 -14.04 8.21 15.41
CA MET A 108 -15.33 7.71 14.91
C MET A 108 -15.26 6.21 14.68
N GLY A 109 -16.41 5.58 14.41
CA GLY A 109 -16.50 4.13 14.28
C GLY A 109 -16.54 3.44 15.63
N GLY A 110 -16.41 2.12 15.63
CA GLY A 110 -16.70 1.26 16.76
C GLY A 110 -17.50 0.03 16.31
N LYS A 111 -17.42 -1.03 17.11
CA LYS A 111 -18.14 -2.29 16.85
C LYS A 111 -19.64 -2.08 16.65
N GLU A 112 -20.24 -1.12 17.36
CA GLU A 112 -21.66 -0.79 17.23
C GLU A 112 -22.04 -0.22 15.85
N GLN A 113 -21.06 0.31 15.11
CA GLN A 113 -21.19 0.78 13.73
C GLN A 113 -20.64 -0.22 12.70
N ASN A 114 -20.27 -1.44 13.14
CA ASN A 114 -19.61 -2.46 12.33
C ASN A 114 -18.39 -1.92 11.56
N SER A 115 -17.61 -1.07 12.23
CA SER A 115 -16.48 -0.35 11.63
C SER A 115 -15.34 -0.22 12.65
N PRO A 116 -14.06 -0.32 12.25
CA PRO A 116 -12.95 0.00 13.14
C PRO A 116 -13.00 1.45 13.66
N ILE A 117 -12.20 1.74 14.68
CA ILE A 117 -12.12 3.07 15.27
C ILE A 117 -11.05 3.87 14.52
N TYR A 118 -11.42 5.02 13.97
CA TYR A 118 -10.54 5.87 13.16
C TYR A 118 -10.48 7.30 13.68
N ILE A 119 -9.38 7.99 13.39
CA ILE A 119 -9.27 9.44 13.57
C ILE A 119 -10.11 10.15 12.52
N SER A 120 -11.23 10.74 12.93
CA SER A 120 -12.14 11.47 12.06
C SER A 120 -11.64 12.89 11.76
N ARG A 121 -10.96 13.51 12.72
CA ARG A 121 -10.47 14.89 12.63
C ARG A 121 -9.25 15.11 13.52
N ILE A 122 -8.28 15.87 13.02
CA ILE A 122 -7.22 16.50 13.81
C ILE A 122 -7.63 17.97 14.03
N ILE A 123 -7.57 18.46 15.28
CA ILE A 123 -7.95 19.83 15.64
C ILE A 123 -6.77 20.77 15.32
N PRO A 124 -6.93 21.75 14.39
CA PRO A 124 -5.85 22.66 14.04
C PRO A 124 -5.32 23.41 15.26
N GLY A 125 -4.00 23.44 15.41
CA GLY A 125 -3.32 24.04 16.54
C GLY A 125 -3.44 23.25 17.85
N GLY A 126 -4.16 22.13 17.90
CA GLY A 126 -4.27 21.25 19.07
C GLY A 126 -3.03 20.39 19.32
N VAL A 127 -3.04 19.59 20.40
CA VAL A 127 -1.88 18.76 20.80
C VAL A 127 -1.48 17.79 19.69
N ALA A 128 -2.42 17.01 19.15
CA ALA A 128 -2.15 16.06 18.06
C ALA A 128 -1.65 16.74 16.77
N ASP A 129 -2.16 17.93 16.44
CA ASP A 129 -1.72 18.69 15.26
C ASP A 129 -0.29 19.18 15.39
N ARG A 130 0.06 19.77 16.55
CA ARG A 130 1.42 20.24 16.84
C ARG A 130 2.42 19.10 16.91
N HIS A 131 2.00 17.92 17.38
CA HIS A 131 2.85 16.72 17.36
C HIS A 131 3.04 16.18 15.94
N GLY A 132 2.00 16.23 15.09
CA GLY A 132 2.05 15.85 13.68
C GLY A 132 2.10 14.34 13.41
N GLY A 133 2.21 13.51 14.45
CA GLY A 133 2.31 12.06 14.37
C GLY A 133 1.00 11.33 14.06
N LEU A 134 -0.16 11.97 14.28
CA LEU A 134 -1.47 11.43 13.93
C LEU A 134 -2.02 12.12 12.69
N LYS A 135 -2.69 11.35 11.82
CA LYS A 135 -3.37 11.85 10.62
C LYS A 135 -4.84 11.45 10.60
N ARG A 136 -5.66 12.25 9.94
CA ARG A 136 -7.04 11.88 9.63
C ARG A 136 -7.03 10.59 8.80
N GLY A 137 -7.87 9.63 9.20
CA GLY A 137 -7.96 8.31 8.57
C GLY A 137 -7.07 7.24 9.19
N ASP A 138 -6.15 7.60 10.11
CA ASP A 138 -5.43 6.60 10.88
C ASP A 138 -6.41 5.74 11.71
N GLN A 139 -6.22 4.42 11.71
CA GLN A 139 -6.97 3.49 12.55
C GLN A 139 -6.32 3.38 13.93
N LEU A 140 -7.12 3.47 14.98
CA LEU A 140 -6.66 3.19 16.34
C LEU A 140 -6.64 1.67 16.55
N LEU A 141 -5.46 1.15 16.90
CA LEU A 141 -5.28 -0.26 17.24
C LEU A 141 -5.21 -0.47 18.76
N SER A 142 -4.54 0.45 19.47
CA SER A 142 -4.46 0.43 20.93
C SER A 142 -4.37 1.83 21.52
N VAL A 143 -4.84 1.97 22.77
CA VAL A 143 -4.71 3.18 23.59
C VAL A 143 -4.08 2.78 24.92
N ASN A 144 -2.96 3.41 25.29
CA ASN A 144 -2.25 3.13 26.54
C ASN A 144 -1.93 1.62 26.76
N GLY A 145 -1.61 0.90 25.68
CA GLY A 145 -1.30 -0.53 25.71
C GLY A 145 -2.52 -1.47 25.73
N VAL A 146 -3.74 -0.93 25.75
CA VAL A 146 -4.98 -1.71 25.66
C VAL A 146 -5.46 -1.72 24.21
N SER A 147 -5.67 -2.91 23.64
CA SER A 147 -6.23 -3.05 22.29
C SER A 147 -7.66 -2.52 22.24
N VAL A 148 -7.98 -1.79 21.17
CA VAL A 148 -9.32 -1.28 20.87
C VAL A 148 -9.88 -1.87 19.57
N GLU A 149 -9.22 -2.88 19.01
CA GLU A 149 -9.67 -3.57 17.81
C GLU A 149 -10.95 -4.36 18.08
N GLY A 150 -12.01 -4.05 17.34
CA GLY A 150 -13.30 -4.72 17.50
C GLY A 150 -14.06 -4.34 18.78
N GLU A 151 -13.63 -3.29 19.48
CA GLU A 151 -14.31 -2.73 20.64
C GLU A 151 -15.32 -1.65 20.27
N ASN A 152 -16.21 -1.32 21.21
CA ASN A 152 -17.16 -0.21 21.05
C ASN A 152 -16.43 1.13 21.10
N HIS A 153 -17.00 2.16 20.45
CA HIS A 153 -16.49 3.53 20.46
C HIS A 153 -16.15 4.04 21.87
N GLU A 154 -17.08 3.87 22.80
CA GLU A 154 -17.00 4.37 24.18
C GLU A 154 -15.75 3.83 24.89
N LYS A 155 -15.39 2.57 24.64
CA LYS A 155 -14.25 1.94 25.29
C LYS A 155 -12.93 2.62 24.94
N ALA A 156 -12.77 3.06 23.69
CA ALA A 156 -11.57 3.77 23.26
C ALA A 156 -11.49 5.20 23.81
N VAL A 157 -12.63 5.83 24.10
CA VAL A 157 -12.70 7.19 24.66
C VAL A 157 -12.41 7.21 26.17
N GLU A 158 -12.69 6.11 26.87
CA GLU A 158 -12.46 5.97 28.32
C GLU A 158 -10.99 5.67 28.71
N LEU A 159 -10.15 5.25 27.75
CA LEU A 159 -8.75 4.87 27.96
C LEU A 159 -7.79 6.08 27.93
#